data_AF-A0A1V6H7R2-F1
#
_entry.id   AF-A0A1V6H7R2-F1
#
_cell.length_a   1.000
_cell.length_b   1.000
_cell.length_c   1.000
_cell.angle_alpha   90.00
_cell.angle_beta   90.00
_cell.angle_gamma   90.00
#
_symmetry.space_group_name_H-M   'P 1'
#
loop_
_entity.id
_entity.type
_entity.pdbx_description
1 polymer ?
#
loop_
_entity_poly.entity_id
_entity_poly.type
_entity_poly.pdbx_seq_one_letter_code
_entity_poly.pdbx_strand_id
1 'polypeptide(L)' 'MVTEYGVANLFGRNLRQRAEALIGIAAPQFRDELERAAKERKLLP' A
#
# COMPACT_ATOMS: atom_id res chain seq x y z
N MET A 1 -5.20 9.61 1.92
CA MET A 1 -5.57 9.07 0.61
C MET A 1 -6.88 8.33 0.76
N VAL A 2 -7.77 8.42 -0.22
CA VAL A 2 -9.13 7.86 -0.18
C VAL A 2 -9.38 7.07 -1.46
N THR A 3 -10.00 5.90 -1.34
CA THR A 3 -10.51 5.05 -2.43
C THR A 3 -11.91 4.57 -2.06
N GLU A 4 -12.60 3.91 -2.98
CA GLU A 4 -13.87 3.21 -2.71
C GLU A 4 -13.71 2.03 -1.74
N TYR A 5 -12.47 1.59 -1.47
CA TYR A 5 -12.14 0.50 -0.55
C TYR A 5 -11.64 0.97 0.82
N GLY A 6 -11.49 2.28 1.05
CA GLY A 6 -11.17 2.83 2.36
C GLY A 6 -10.29 4.09 2.35
N VAL A 7 -9.75 4.41 3.52
CA VAL A 7 -8.96 5.63 3.76
C VAL A 7 -7.62 5.27 4.41
N ALA A 8 -6.53 5.83 3.89
CA ALA A 8 -5.19 5.71 4.43
C ALA A 8 -4.65 7.09 4.82
N ASN A 9 -4.39 7.30 6.11
CA ASN A 9 -3.64 8.47 6.59
C ASN A 9 -2.14 8.22 6.39
N LEU A 10 -1.47 9.04 5.59
CA LEU A 10 -0.05 8.88 5.24
C LEU A 10 0.87 9.84 6.01
N PHE A 11 0.31 10.77 6.78
CA PHE A 11 1.11 11.75 7.52
C PHE A 11 2.00 11.04 8.56
N GLY A 12 3.29 11.37 8.58
CA GLY A 12 4.28 10.78 9.49
C GLY A 12 4.69 9.33 9.16
N ARG A 13 4.18 8.72 8.08
CA ARG A 13 4.53 7.33 7.72
C ARG A 13 5.80 7.25 6.87
N ASN A 14 6.66 6.28 7.18
CA ASN A 14 7.80 5.93 6.33
C ASN A 14 7.38 5.20 5.05
N LEU A 15 8.30 4.95 4.11
CA LEU A 15 7.97 4.36 2.81
C LEU A 15 7.31 2.98 2.91
N ARG A 16 7.77 2.11 3.84
CA ARG A 16 7.15 0.79 4.09
C ARG A 16 5.71 0.94 4.56
N GLN A 17 5.51 1.74 5.62
CA GLN A 17 4.20 1.98 6.20
C GLN A 17 3.23 2.63 5.22
N ARG A 18 3.74 3.45 4.29
CA ARG A 18 2.95 4.01 3.19
C ARG A 18 2.58 2.91 2.20
N ALA A 19 3.52 2.08 1.76
CA ALA A 19 3.23 0.97 0.85
C ALA A 19 2.15 0.04 1.43
N GLU A 20 2.29 -0.41 2.67
CA GLU A 20 1.30 -1.23 3.38
C GLU A 20 -0.08 -0.55 3.43
N ALA A 21 -0.13 0.74 3.79
CA ALA A 21 -1.38 1.48 3.90
C ALA A 21 -2.08 1.68 2.54
N LEU A 22 -1.30 1.94 1.49
CA LEU A 22 -1.82 2.12 0.13
C LEU A 22 -2.35 0.80 -0.43
N ILE A 23 -1.61 -0.32 -0.24
CA ILE A 23 -2.04 -1.67 -0.63
C ILE A 23 -3.33 -2.05 0.11
N GLY A 24 -3.42 -1.76 1.40
CA GLY A 24 -4.59 -2.07 2.22
C GLY A 24 -5.89 -1.38 1.76
N ILE A 25 -5.80 -0.23 1.09
CA ILE A 25 -6.96 0.48 0.52
C ILE A 25 -7.06 0.35 -1.01
N ALA A 26 -6.24 -0.48 -1.64
CA ALA A 26 -6.35 -0.78 -3.07
C ALA A 26 -7.48 -1.79 -3.33
N ALA A 27 -7.98 -1.80 -4.57
CA ALA A 27 -8.95 -2.79 -5.02
C ALA A 27 -8.43 -4.23 -4.81
N PRO A 28 -9.25 -5.18 -4.33
CA PRO A 28 -8.78 -6.52 -3.94
C PRO A 28 -7.97 -7.23 -5.03
N GLN A 29 -8.38 -7.10 -6.29
CA GLN A 29 -7.72 -7.76 -7.42
C GLN A 29 -6.29 -7.29 -7.70
N PHE A 30 -5.87 -6.13 -7.18
CA PHE A 30 -4.54 -5.57 -7.41
C PHE A 30 -3.60 -5.73 -6.22
N ARG A 31 -4.06 -6.19 -5.05
CA ARG A 31 -3.24 -6.24 -3.84
C ARG A 31 -2.01 -7.13 -4.02
N ASP A 32 -2.18 -8.30 -4.62
CA ASP A 32 -1.08 -9.23 -4.92
C ASP A 32 -0.07 -8.63 -5.91
N GLU A 33 -0.57 -7.95 -6.96
CA GLU A 33 0.10 -6.97 -7.82
C GLU A 33 1.11 -6.11 -7.05
N LEU A 34 0.52 -5.27 -6.21
CA LEU A 34 1.20 -4.20 -5.52
C LEU A 34 2.13 -4.70 -4.43
N GLU A 35 1.80 -5.79 -3.74
CA GLU A 35 2.68 -6.43 -2.76
C GLU A 35 3.96 -6.95 -3.41
N ARG A 36 3.84 -7.66 -4.56
CA ARG A 36 5.02 -8.13 -5.31
C ARG A 36 5.90 -6.97 -5.75
N ALA A 37 5.31 -5.95 -6.36
CA ALA A 37 6.03 -4.76 -6.80
C ALA A 37 6.70 -4.00 -5.63
N ALA A 38 6.07 -4.00 -4.45
CA ALA A 38 6.63 -3.37 -3.25
C ALA A 38 7.81 -4.16 -2.67
N LYS A 39 7.78 -5.50 -2.73
CA LYS A 39 8.92 -6.37 -2.38
C LYS A 39 10.09 -6.21 -3.34
N GLU A 40 9.84 -6.18 -4.65
CA GLU A 40 10.87 -5.92 -5.67
C GLU A 40 11.59 -4.58 -5.45
N ARG A 41 10.83 -3.57 -5.02
CA ARG A 41 11.35 -2.24 -4.67
C ARG A 41 11.92 -2.14 -3.25
N LYS A 42 12.00 -3.25 -2.51
CA LYS A 42 12.49 -3.33 -1.13
C LYS A 42 11.74 -2.43 -0.13
N LEU A 43 10.47 -2.15 -0.41
CA LEU A 43 9.58 -1.40 0.49
C LEU A 43 8.99 -2.32 1.55
N LEU A 44 8.62 -3.55 1.16
CA LEU A 44 8.16 -4.62 2.03
C LEU A 44 9.25 -5.69 2.21
N PRO A 45 9.23 -6.43 3.33
CA PRO A 45 10.12 -7.58 3.55
C PRO A 45 9.82 -8.75 2.60
#